data_AF-A0A7X7YUX2-F1
#
_entry.id   AF-A0A7X7YUX2-F1
#
_cell.length_a   1.000
_cell.length_b   1.000
_cell.length_c   1.000
_cell.angle_alpha   90.00
_cell.angle_beta   90.00
_cell.angle_gamma   90.00
#
_symmetry.space_group_name_H-M   'P 1'
#
loop_
_entity.id
_entity.type
_entity.pdbx_description
1 polymer ?
#
loop_
_entity_poly.entity_id
_entity_poly.type
_entity_poly.pdbx_seq_one_letter_code
_entity_poly.pdbx_strand_id
1 'polypeptide(L)' 'MNGAIHTLSISTLVLATLACAAPADQAQDNWPSWRGPLASGVSPTGNPPLVWSETQNIRWKAPIPGKGTSSPIVWGDKI' A
#
# COMPACT_ATOMS: atom_id res chain seq x y z
N MET A 1 -14.47 44.54 16.04
CA MET A 1 -15.12 43.67 15.04
C MET A 1 -14.12 42.90 14.16
N ASN A 2 -12.87 43.35 14.03
CA ASN A 2 -11.89 42.71 13.13
C ASN A 2 -11.28 41.41 13.70
N GLY A 3 -11.19 41.25 15.03
CA GLY A 3 -10.61 40.05 15.65
C GLY A 3 -11.37 38.75 15.34
N ALA A 4 -12.70 38.78 15.41
CA ALA A 4 -13.56 37.60 15.19
C ALA A 4 -13.53 37.07 13.75
N ILE A 5 -13.29 37.95 12.76
CA ILE A 5 -13.20 37.59 11.34
C ILE A 5 -11.89 36.84 11.06
N HIS A 6 -10.80 37.22 11.73
CA HIS A 6 -9.52 36.52 11.63
C HIS A 6 -9.58 35.15 12.33
N THR A 7 -10.28 35.04 13.46
CA THR A 7 -10.44 33.75 14.16
C THR A 7 -11.31 32.78 13.36
N LEU A 8 -12.44 33.24 12.79
CA LEU A 8 -13.29 32.40 11.92
C LEU A 8 -12.54 31.92 10.67
N SER A 9 -11.72 32.77 10.07
CA SER A 9 -10.94 32.44 8.86
C SER A 9 -9.82 31.42 9.12
N ILE A 10 -9.25 31.43 10.33
CA ILE A 10 -8.24 30.44 10.74
C ILE A 10 -8.92 29.09 11.05
N SER A 11 -10.09 29.11 11.71
CA SER A 11 -10.85 27.89 12.02
C SER A 11 -11.34 27.15 10.78
N THR A 12 -11.81 27.86 9.75
CA THR A 12 -12.21 27.24 8.47
C THR A 12 -11.04 26.66 7.69
N LEU A 13 -9.86 27.31 7.73
CA LEU A 13 -8.65 26.82 7.08
C LEU A 13 -8.12 25.54 7.74
N VAL A 14 -8.18 25.43 9.08
CA VAL A 14 -7.80 24.22 9.82
C VAL A 14 -8.77 23.06 9.59
N LEU A 15 -10.07 23.33 9.46
CA LEU A 15 -11.05 22.29 9.16
C LEU A 15 -10.89 21.74 7.73
N ALA A 16 -10.51 22.59 6.78
CA ALA A 16 -10.27 22.21 5.39
C ALA A 16 -9.01 21.34 5.20
N THR A 17 -7.95 21.56 6.00
CA THR A 17 -6.73 20.72 5.94
C THR A 17 -6.92 19.34 6.55
N LEU A 18 -7.73 19.22 7.62
CA LEU A 18 -8.09 17.92 8.22
C LEU A 18 -8.95 17.05 7.28
N ALA A 19 -9.82 17.66 6.47
CA ALA A 19 -10.69 16.93 5.54
C ALA A 19 -9.94 16.35 4.32
N CYS A 20 -8.74 16.83 4.02
CA CYS A 20 -7.96 16.43 2.84
C CYS A 20 -6.83 15.42 3.15
N ALA A 21 -6.73 14.96 4.41
CA ALA A 21 -5.79 13.92 4.81
C ALA A 21 -6.27 12.57 4.26
N ALA A 22 -5.87 12.23 3.03
CA ALA A 22 -6.02 10.89 2.50
C ALA A 22 -5.20 9.90 3.38
N PRO A 23 -5.72 8.69 3.65
CA PRO A 23 -4.99 7.71 4.44
C PRO A 23 -3.69 7.33 3.70
N ALA A 24 -2.55 7.55 4.36
CA ALA A 24 -1.22 7.30 3.81
C ALA A 24 -0.83 5.81 3.76
N ASP A 25 -1.65 4.90 4.28
CA ASP A 25 -1.28 3.49 4.51
C ASP A 25 -1.43 2.57 3.30
N GLN A 26 -2.37 2.83 2.39
CA GLN A 26 -2.72 1.87 1.33
C GLN A 26 -1.59 1.64 0.31
N ALA A 27 -0.67 2.58 0.13
CA ALA A 27 0.39 2.45 -0.87
C ALA A 27 1.48 1.43 -0.47
N GLN A 28 1.72 1.23 0.83
CA GLN A 28 2.75 0.31 1.32
C GLN A 28 2.24 -1.14 1.43
N ASP A 29 0.93 -1.33 1.57
CA ASP A 29 0.31 -2.66 1.57
C ASP A 29 0.29 -3.31 0.17
N ASN A 30 0.50 -2.51 -0.88
CA ASN A 30 0.56 -2.97 -2.26
C ASN A 30 2.00 -3.25 -2.72
N TRP A 31 2.15 -4.12 -3.71
CA TRP A 31 3.42 -4.43 -4.38
C TRP A 31 3.34 -4.12 -5.87
N PRO A 32 3.42 -2.83 -6.27
CA PRO A 32 3.08 -2.41 -7.64
C PRO A 32 4.17 -2.63 -8.68
N SER A 33 5.37 -3.08 -8.29
CA SER A 33 6.51 -3.23 -9.20
C SER A 33 7.44 -4.36 -8.78
N TRP A 34 8.39 -4.73 -9.64
CA TRP A 34 9.38 -5.79 -9.37
C TRP A 34 10.10 -5.63 -8.02
N ARG A 35 10.33 -4.40 -7.53
CA ARG A 35 10.98 -4.14 -6.23
C ARG A 35 10.05 -3.53 -5.17
N GLY A 36 8.74 -3.65 -5.38
CA GLY A 36 7.73 -3.18 -4.44
C GLY A 36 7.62 -1.66 -4.39
N PRO A 37 6.96 -1.13 -3.34
CA PRO A 37 6.61 0.28 -3.23
C PRO A 37 7.82 1.19 -2.95
N LEU A 38 8.89 0.65 -2.36
CA LEU A 38 10.11 1.37 -2.02
C LEU A 38 11.27 1.15 -3.00
N ALA A 39 11.01 0.42 -4.09
CA ALA A 39 12.01 0.03 -5.08
C ALA A 39 13.26 -0.72 -4.53
N SER A 40 13.18 -1.25 -3.31
CA SER A 40 14.29 -1.94 -2.63
C SER A 40 14.19 -3.48 -2.69
N GLY A 41 13.00 -4.02 -2.95
CA GLY A 41 12.73 -5.45 -2.84
C GLY A 41 12.58 -5.96 -1.40
N VAL A 42 12.48 -5.05 -0.42
CA VAL A 42 12.29 -5.38 0.99
C VAL A 42 10.84 -5.13 1.39
N SER A 43 10.24 -6.06 2.14
CA SER A 43 8.95 -5.88 2.82
C SER A 43 9.20 -5.59 4.31
N PRO A 44 9.19 -4.33 4.77
CA PRO A 44 9.61 -3.97 6.14
C PRO A 44 8.78 -4.61 7.25
N THR A 45 7.51 -4.89 6.97
CA THR A 45 6.55 -5.50 7.90
C THR A 45 6.20 -6.94 7.53
N GLY A 46 6.89 -7.51 6.54
CA GLY A 46 6.62 -8.86 6.05
C GLY A 46 6.96 -9.92 7.09
N ASN A 47 6.06 -10.89 7.30
CA ASN A 47 6.30 -12.05 8.15
C ASN A 47 5.98 -13.35 7.38
N PRO A 48 6.74 -13.68 6.32
CA PRO A 48 6.51 -14.90 5.55
C PRO A 48 6.93 -16.14 6.35
N PRO A 49 6.32 -17.31 6.09
CA PRO A 49 6.79 -18.56 6.68
C PRO A 49 8.22 -18.88 6.21
N LEU A 50 9.01 -19.50 7.08
CA LEU A 50 10.42 -19.85 6.81
C LEU A 50 10.60 -21.22 6.16
N VAL A 51 9.55 -22.04 6.14
CA VAL A 51 9.58 -23.41 5.60
C VAL A 51 8.52 -23.52 4.52
N TRP A 52 8.89 -24.13 3.39
CA TRP A 52 8.01 -24.30 2.24
C TRP A 52 8.21 -25.69 1.64
N SER A 53 7.14 -26.27 1.10
CA SER A 53 7.21 -27.47 0.27
C SER A 53 6.07 -27.46 -0.75
N GLU A 54 6.00 -28.48 -1.60
CA GLU A 54 4.85 -28.67 -2.50
C GLU A 54 3.51 -28.81 -1.77
N THR A 55 3.54 -29.12 -0.46
CA THR A 55 2.35 -29.37 0.36
C THR A 55 2.26 -28.49 1.62
N GLN A 56 3.28 -27.68 1.91
CA GLN A 56 3.35 -26.88 3.14
C GLN A 56 3.47 -25.39 2.83
N ASN A 57 2.68 -24.57 3.53
CA ASN A 57 2.67 -23.11 3.45
C ASN A 57 2.36 -22.52 2.05
N ILE A 58 1.88 -23.33 1.11
CA ILE A 58 1.35 -22.89 -0.18
C ILE A 58 -0.16 -22.64 -0.05
N ARG A 59 -0.59 -21.39 -0.27
CA ARG A 59 -2.03 -21.03 -0.24
C ARG A 59 -2.74 -21.39 -1.54
N TRP A 60 -2.08 -21.18 -2.68
CA TRP A 60 -2.61 -21.46 -4.01
C TRP A 60 -1.47 -21.57 -5.03
N LYS A 61 -1.77 -22.18 -6.17
CA LYS A 61 -0.91 -22.24 -7.36
C LYS A 61 -1.80 -22.05 -8.59
N ALA A 62 -1.32 -21.33 -9.60
CA ALA A 62 -2.03 -21.11 -10.85
C ALA A 62 -1.13 -21.45 -12.05
N PRO A 63 -1.64 -22.19 -13.05
CA PRO A 63 -0.89 -22.43 -14.28
C PRO A 63 -0.82 -21.14 -15.11
N ILE A 64 0.38 -20.78 -15.56
CA ILE A 64 0.60 -19.66 -16.47
C ILE A 64 0.99 -20.20 -17.84
N PRO A 65 0.28 -19.87 -18.93
CA PRO A 65 0.62 -20.33 -20.27
C PRO A 65 2.00 -19.84 -20.72
N GLY A 66 2.77 -20.73 -21.35
CA GLY A 66 4.07 -20.38 -21.93
C GLY A 66 5.20 -20.26 -20.91
N LYS A 67 6.22 -19.45 -21.23
CA LYS A 67 7.37 -19.18 -20.37
C LYS A 67 7.24 -17.76 -19.80
N GLY A 68 7.21 -17.64 -18.48
CA GLY A 68 7.16 -16.34 -17.79
C GLY A 68 8.55 -15.84 -17.40
N THR A 69 8.82 -14.56 -17.64
CA THR A 69 10.00 -13.83 -17.13
C THR A 69 9.62 -12.60 -16.30
N SER A 70 8.32 -12.35 -16.14
CA SER A 70 7.76 -11.24 -15.36
C SER A 70 7.66 -11.59 -13.88
N SER A 71 7.58 -10.56 -13.02
CA SER A 71 7.18 -10.73 -11.62
C SER A 71 5.71 -10.34 -11.45
N PRO A 72 4.96 -11.06 -10.60
CA PRO A 72 3.62 -10.64 -10.22
C PRO A 72 3.67 -9.30 -9.48
N ILE A 73 2.61 -8.51 -9.64
CA ILE A 73 2.33 -7.35 -8.80
C ILE A 73 1.17 -7.71 -7.87
N VAL A 74 1.03 -7.02 -6.74
CA VAL A 74 -0.12 -7.21 -5.85
C VAL A 74 -0.75 -5.85 -5.61
N TRP A 75 -2.06 -5.75 -5.83
CA TRP A 75 -2.82 -4.53 -5.55
C TRP A 75 -4.17 -4.86 -4.92
N GLY A 76 -4.31 -4.55 -3.63
CA GLY A 76 -5.45 -4.97 -2.83
C GLY A 76 -5.57 -6.49 -2.80
N ASP A 77 -6.71 -7.00 -3.29
CA ASP A 77 -7.03 -8.42 -3.36
C ASP A 77 -6.69 -9.06 -4.72
N LYS A 78 -5.90 -8.38 -5.56
CA LYS A 78 -5.55 -8.81 -6.93
C LYS A 78 -4.06 -9.03 -7.13
N ILE A 79 -3.75 -9.91 -8.08
CA ILE A 79 -2.42 -10.36 -8.48
C ILE A 79 -2.30 -10.32 -9.99
#